data_AF-A0A7W1CZD9-F1
#
_entry.id   AF-A0A7W1CZD9-F1
#
_cell.length_a   1.000
_cell.length_b   1.000
_cell.length_c   1.000
_cell.angle_alpha   90.00
_cell.angle_beta   90.00
_cell.angle_gamma   90.00
#
_symmetry.space_group_name_H-M   'P 1'
#
loop_
_entity.id
_entity.type
_entity.pdbx_description
1 polymer ?
#
loop_
_entity_poly.entity_id
_entity_poly.type
_entity_poly.pdbx_seq_one_letter_code
_entity_poly.pdbx_strand_id
1 'polypeptide(L)'
;MPDEPEARLVVLGPESTYRQNDPECIAAKEVVEVLNHRGYSSGNGSPRYYRNALVFLAPDRGRTEILEGTTRRYLAWKSILNDEEQLNLDAHGRRQARENLAKYDGAVDLQIEEAYQWLLYPGEEPGPDGKMVLEWNAPKVGTGGTLVERASRRIDSDGALVTKWAPMMLKKELDAYLWRGEEHVSVKLVREDLAKYLYLPRLRDGRVLEDTIRDGVASGEFFGYAQAVTAAGRFEGLKFGEMGATIYVDESSVLVHPDAARRQIEEDKAKRPTVYPPVPGGEGGIEEGGNDEGSEESNGGGRIEGPTIPPVAPEKFSTRFRGVVEIDPARLGGTAGAISQEVVQRLASIMGANVRVRLEIQADVPEGIPEKVEHDVSENCNTLKFREFDFRGPG
;
A
#
# COMPACT_ATOMS: atom_id res chain seq x y z
N MET A 1 -16.98 -15.00 6.50
CA MET A 1 -15.71 -14.42 6.00
C MET A 1 -16.03 -13.19 5.17
N PRO A 2 -15.44 -12.02 5.47
CA PRO A 2 -15.64 -10.81 4.67
C PRO A 2 -15.11 -11.01 3.25
N ASP A 3 -15.49 -10.12 2.36
CA ASP A 3 -15.06 -10.11 0.97
C ASP A 3 -14.35 -8.79 0.73
N GLU A 4 -13.04 -8.85 0.92
CA GLU A 4 -12.13 -7.72 0.89
C GLU A 4 -10.96 -8.05 -0.06
N PRO A 5 -10.33 -7.04 -0.67
CA PRO A 5 -9.29 -7.26 -1.68
C PRO A 5 -7.95 -7.74 -1.11
N GLU A 6 -7.73 -7.65 0.21
CA GLU A 6 -6.50 -8.11 0.87
C GLU A 6 -6.39 -9.63 0.94
N ALA A 7 -5.19 -10.15 0.71
CA ALA A 7 -4.94 -11.58 0.77
C ALA A 7 -5.25 -12.18 2.16
N ARG A 8 -5.97 -13.30 2.18
CA ARG A 8 -6.41 -13.99 3.39
C ARG A 8 -6.17 -15.48 3.30
N LEU A 9 -5.69 -16.04 4.41
CA LEU A 9 -5.63 -17.48 4.62
C LEU A 9 -6.94 -17.96 5.25
N VAL A 10 -7.58 -18.93 4.59
CA VAL A 10 -8.79 -19.61 5.04
C VAL A 10 -8.39 -20.99 5.53
N VAL A 11 -8.58 -21.27 6.82
CA VAL A 11 -8.35 -22.60 7.39
C VAL A 11 -9.64 -23.39 7.25
N LEU A 12 -9.61 -24.47 6.46
CA LEU A 12 -10.79 -25.28 6.22
C LEU A 12 -11.15 -26.12 7.46
N GLY A 13 -12.41 -26.53 7.55
CA GLY A 13 -12.86 -27.45 8.59
C GLY A 13 -12.20 -28.82 8.49
N PRO A 14 -12.14 -29.59 9.58
CA PRO A 14 -11.56 -30.94 9.60
C PRO A 14 -12.24 -31.91 8.61
N GLU A 15 -13.50 -31.68 8.26
CA GLU A 15 -14.27 -32.43 7.27
C GLU A 15 -13.83 -32.18 5.82
N SER A 16 -13.30 -30.98 5.53
CA SER A 16 -12.88 -30.55 4.21
C SER A 16 -11.47 -31.06 3.89
N THR A 17 -11.32 -32.37 3.88
CA THR A 17 -10.02 -33.03 3.71
C THR A 17 -9.51 -33.00 2.27
N TYR A 18 -8.19 -32.87 2.14
CA TYR A 18 -7.48 -32.96 0.87
C TYR A 18 -6.73 -34.30 0.74
N ARG A 19 -6.74 -34.85 -0.47
CA ARG A 19 -5.88 -35.96 -0.89
C ARG A 19 -5.40 -35.70 -2.32
N GLN A 20 -4.10 -35.82 -2.54
CA GLN A 20 -3.51 -35.63 -3.86
C GLN A 20 -4.06 -36.66 -4.85
N ASN A 21 -4.35 -36.22 -6.08
CA ASN A 21 -4.90 -37.03 -7.17
C ASN A 21 -6.26 -37.67 -6.88
N ASP A 22 -7.04 -37.11 -5.94
CA ASP A 22 -8.41 -37.53 -5.69
C ASP A 22 -9.38 -36.69 -6.57
N PRO A 23 -10.08 -37.29 -7.55
CA PRO A 23 -11.04 -36.57 -8.39
C PRO A 23 -12.26 -36.09 -7.58
N GLU A 24 -12.56 -36.73 -6.45
CA GLU A 24 -13.68 -36.39 -5.57
C GLU A 24 -13.20 -35.66 -4.30
N CYS A 25 -12.08 -34.92 -4.41
CA CYS A 25 -11.46 -34.21 -3.30
C CYS A 25 -12.43 -33.24 -2.63
N ILE A 26 -12.73 -33.48 -1.35
CA ILE A 26 -13.71 -32.72 -0.58
C ILE A 26 -13.25 -31.27 -0.39
N ALA A 27 -11.97 -31.09 -0.03
CA ALA A 27 -11.38 -29.76 0.10
C ALA A 27 -11.52 -28.93 -1.19
N ALA A 28 -11.30 -29.52 -2.36
CA ALA A 28 -11.39 -28.79 -3.63
C ALA A 28 -12.82 -28.29 -3.88
N LYS A 29 -13.83 -29.12 -3.60
CA LYS A 29 -15.25 -28.73 -3.71
C LYS A 29 -15.59 -27.58 -2.75
N GLU A 30 -15.15 -27.68 -1.50
CA GLU A 30 -15.34 -26.61 -0.50
C GLU A 30 -14.67 -25.31 -0.95
N VAL A 31 -13.45 -25.37 -1.48
CA VAL A 31 -12.76 -24.19 -1.99
C VAL A 31 -13.56 -23.54 -3.13
N VAL A 32 -14.09 -24.31 -4.08
CA VAL A 32 -14.94 -23.77 -5.15
C VAL A 32 -16.16 -23.05 -4.59
N GLU A 33 -16.83 -23.62 -3.59
CA GLU A 33 -17.97 -22.97 -2.94
C GLU A 33 -17.58 -21.66 -2.25
N VAL A 34 -16.47 -21.66 -1.52
CA VAL A 34 -15.97 -20.46 -0.84
C VAL A 34 -15.52 -19.39 -1.84
N LEU A 35 -14.97 -19.77 -2.99
CA LEU A 35 -14.64 -18.84 -4.07
C LEU A 35 -15.88 -18.20 -4.67
N ASN A 36 -17.00 -18.92 -4.78
CA ASN A 36 -18.20 -18.39 -5.42
C ASN A 36 -19.11 -17.63 -4.45
N HIS A 37 -19.09 -17.98 -3.16
CA HIS A 37 -20.06 -17.49 -2.18
C HIS A 37 -19.42 -16.93 -0.89
N ARG A 38 -20.12 -15.97 -0.28
CA ARG A 38 -19.80 -15.43 1.04
C ARG A 38 -20.47 -16.25 2.14
N GLY A 39 -19.69 -16.85 3.04
CA GLY A 39 -20.20 -17.62 4.19
C GLY A 39 -19.86 -19.10 4.12
N TYR A 40 -19.92 -19.80 5.26
CA TYR A 40 -19.53 -21.22 5.41
C TYR A 40 -20.71 -22.20 5.33
N SER A 41 -21.93 -21.71 5.14
CA SER A 41 -23.14 -22.52 5.28
C SER A 41 -23.98 -22.47 4.01
N SER A 42 -24.10 -23.63 3.37
CA SER A 42 -25.22 -24.08 2.52
C SER A 42 -25.94 -22.97 1.75
N GLY A 43 -25.49 -22.70 0.52
CA GLY A 43 -26.31 -22.19 -0.58
C GLY A 43 -26.96 -20.80 -0.46
N ASN A 44 -26.77 -20.08 0.64
CA ASN A 44 -27.43 -18.79 0.90
C ASN A 44 -26.45 -17.61 1.03
N GLY A 45 -25.21 -17.80 0.59
CA GLY A 45 -24.19 -16.75 0.61
C GLY A 45 -24.31 -15.81 -0.59
N SER A 46 -24.16 -14.50 -0.36
CA SER A 46 -24.03 -13.54 -1.46
C SER A 46 -22.81 -13.87 -2.34
N PRO A 47 -22.81 -13.50 -3.63
CA PRO A 47 -21.65 -13.74 -4.50
C PRO A 47 -20.36 -13.14 -3.93
N ARG A 48 -19.26 -13.88 -4.09
CA ARG A 48 -17.92 -13.39 -3.75
C ARG A 48 -17.26 -12.74 -4.96
N TYR A 49 -16.69 -11.55 -4.74
CA TYR A 49 -16.01 -10.79 -5.76
C TYR A 49 -14.49 -10.99 -5.71
N TYR A 50 -13.85 -10.95 -4.54
CA TYR A 50 -12.39 -10.99 -4.43
C TYR A 50 -11.88 -12.43 -4.29
N ARG A 51 -12.09 -13.23 -5.33
CA ARG A 51 -11.68 -14.64 -5.40
C ARG A 51 -10.17 -14.81 -5.30
N ASN A 52 -9.41 -13.96 -5.96
CA ASN A 52 -7.95 -14.04 -5.98
C ASN A 52 -7.30 -13.60 -4.66
N ALA A 53 -8.07 -13.02 -3.73
CA ALA A 53 -7.58 -12.71 -2.39
C ALA A 53 -7.49 -13.94 -1.47
N LEU A 54 -7.97 -15.12 -1.88
CA LEU A 54 -8.08 -16.28 -1.00
C LEU A 54 -7.03 -17.35 -1.23
N VAL A 55 -6.52 -17.88 -0.12
CA VAL A 55 -5.62 -19.02 -0.02
C VAL A 55 -6.17 -19.94 1.05
N PHE A 56 -6.05 -21.25 0.90
CA PHE A 56 -6.72 -22.21 1.77
C PHE A 56 -5.72 -23.18 2.41
N LEU A 57 -5.89 -23.45 3.69
CA LEU A 57 -5.16 -24.51 4.40
C LEU A 57 -6.12 -25.65 4.68
N ALA A 58 -5.85 -26.82 4.09
CA ALA A 58 -6.67 -28.01 4.21
C ALA A 58 -5.96 -29.10 5.01
N PRO A 59 -6.72 -29.89 5.79
CA PRO A 59 -6.21 -31.07 6.47
C PRO A 59 -6.05 -32.24 5.48
N ASP A 60 -5.02 -33.05 5.69
CA ASP A 60 -4.78 -34.29 4.94
C ASP A 60 -5.76 -35.37 5.36
N ARG A 61 -6.40 -36.04 4.39
CA ARG A 61 -7.43 -37.05 4.68
C ARG A 61 -6.94 -38.16 5.61
N GLY A 62 -5.78 -38.76 5.33
CA GLY A 62 -5.29 -39.90 6.11
C GLY A 62 -4.89 -39.50 7.53
N ARG A 63 -4.25 -38.33 7.69
CA ARG A 63 -3.93 -37.81 9.04
C ARG A 63 -5.17 -37.39 9.81
N THR A 64 -6.19 -36.88 9.13
CA THR A 64 -7.47 -36.53 9.75
C THR A 64 -8.17 -37.76 10.33
N GLU A 65 -8.17 -38.89 9.63
CA GLU A 65 -8.73 -40.15 10.15
C GLU A 65 -8.04 -40.59 11.47
N ILE A 66 -6.72 -40.42 11.56
CA ILE A 66 -5.94 -40.70 12.78
C ILE A 66 -6.32 -39.71 13.89
N LEU A 67 -6.36 -38.42 13.56
CA LEU A 67 -6.76 -37.34 14.48
C LEU A 67 -8.15 -37.57 15.06
N GLU A 68 -9.12 -37.96 14.24
CA GLU A 68 -10.47 -38.31 14.70
C GLU A 68 -10.44 -39.46 15.70
N GLY A 69 -9.67 -40.52 15.43
CA GLY A 69 -9.52 -41.66 16.33
C GLY A 69 -8.94 -41.25 17.69
N THR A 70 -7.92 -40.39 17.70
CA THR A 70 -7.31 -39.84 18.92
C THR A 70 -8.28 -38.92 19.66
N THR A 71 -8.99 -38.06 18.94
CA THR A 71 -10.00 -37.14 19.51
C THR A 71 -11.15 -37.90 20.17
N ARG A 72 -11.64 -38.99 19.56
CA ARG A 72 -12.66 -39.86 20.17
C ARG A 72 -12.18 -40.45 21.49
N ARG A 73 -10.91 -40.86 21.58
CA ARG A 73 -10.32 -41.36 22.84
C ARG A 73 -10.20 -40.25 23.89
N TYR A 74 -9.74 -39.06 23.50
CA TYR A 74 -9.72 -37.90 24.38
C TYR A 74 -11.11 -37.61 24.97
N LEU A 75 -12.13 -37.53 24.11
CA LEU A 75 -13.51 -37.29 24.52
C LEU A 75 -14.05 -38.40 25.43
N ALA A 76 -13.71 -39.66 25.15
CA ALA A 76 -14.09 -40.78 26.00
C ALA A 76 -13.49 -40.67 27.42
N TRP A 77 -12.19 -40.37 27.52
CA TRP A 77 -11.54 -40.16 28.83
C TRP A 77 -12.08 -38.94 29.57
N LYS A 78 -12.41 -37.87 28.82
CA LYS A 78 -13.06 -36.68 29.37
C LYS A 78 -14.45 -37.01 29.94
N SER A 79 -15.24 -37.81 29.22
CA SER A 79 -16.55 -38.29 29.70
C SER A 79 -16.40 -39.12 30.96
N ILE A 80 -15.47 -40.08 30.99
CA ILE A 80 -15.21 -40.93 32.16
C ILE A 80 -14.89 -40.09 33.41
N LEU A 81 -14.10 -39.02 33.26
CA LEU A 81 -13.77 -38.11 34.36
C LEU A 81 -14.94 -37.21 34.76
N ASN A 82 -15.76 -36.76 33.81
CA ASN A 82 -16.97 -35.99 34.12
C ASN A 82 -17.99 -36.84 34.88
N ASP A 83 -18.04 -38.16 34.63
CA ASP A 83 -18.95 -39.11 35.24
C ASP A 83 -18.31 -39.88 36.42
N GLU A 84 -17.21 -39.37 37.01
CA GLU A 84 -16.38 -40.12 37.97
C GLU A 84 -17.14 -40.60 39.22
N GLU A 85 -18.12 -39.83 39.70
CA GLU A 85 -18.97 -40.20 40.83
C GLU A 85 -19.97 -41.30 40.46
N GLN A 86 -20.63 -41.17 39.30
CA GLN A 86 -21.61 -42.16 38.82
C GLN A 86 -20.96 -43.51 38.52
N LEU A 87 -19.75 -43.47 37.97
CA LEU A 87 -18.94 -44.65 37.68
C LEU A 87 -18.24 -45.22 38.92
N ASN A 88 -18.36 -44.57 40.08
CA ASN A 88 -17.70 -44.94 41.33
C ASN A 88 -16.19 -45.19 41.16
N LEU A 89 -15.50 -44.32 40.40
CA LEU A 89 -14.08 -44.49 40.12
C LEU A 89 -13.28 -44.38 41.43
N ASP A 90 -12.46 -45.40 41.72
CA ASP A 90 -11.54 -45.36 42.84
C ASP A 90 -10.37 -44.40 42.58
N ALA A 91 -9.49 -44.22 43.59
CA ALA A 91 -8.34 -43.32 43.45
C ALA A 91 -7.37 -43.73 42.33
N HIS A 92 -7.29 -45.02 41.99
CA HIS A 92 -6.43 -45.51 40.92
C HIS A 92 -7.04 -45.22 39.55
N GLY A 93 -8.32 -45.55 39.35
CA GLY A 93 -9.08 -45.26 38.14
C GLY A 93 -9.12 -43.78 37.80
N ARG A 94 -9.31 -42.90 38.80
CA ARG A 94 -9.23 -41.44 38.60
C ARG A 94 -7.85 -40.98 38.13
N ARG A 95 -6.76 -41.50 38.72
CA ARG A 95 -5.39 -41.17 38.27
C ARG A 95 -5.14 -41.64 36.84
N GLN A 96 -5.50 -42.88 36.53
CA GLN A 96 -5.34 -43.45 35.20
C GLN A 96 -6.14 -42.68 34.14
N ALA A 97 -7.38 -42.29 34.45
CA ALA A 97 -8.20 -41.51 33.53
C ALA A 97 -7.63 -40.11 33.29
N ARG A 98 -7.09 -39.44 34.33
CA ARG A 98 -6.39 -38.14 34.19
C ARG A 98 -5.11 -38.25 33.35
N GLU A 99 -4.30 -39.27 33.59
CA GLU A 99 -3.08 -39.52 32.82
C GLU A 99 -3.38 -39.78 31.35
N ASN A 100 -4.40 -40.60 31.05
CA ASN A 100 -4.81 -40.85 29.67
C ASN A 100 -5.43 -39.61 29.02
N LEU A 101 -6.26 -38.84 29.75
CA LEU A 101 -6.80 -37.59 29.23
C LEU A 101 -5.66 -36.65 28.79
N ALA A 102 -4.68 -36.39 29.67
CA ALA A 102 -3.55 -35.53 29.36
C ALA A 102 -2.70 -36.07 28.19
N LYS A 103 -2.49 -37.39 28.12
CA LYS A 103 -1.78 -38.04 27.02
C LYS A 103 -2.48 -37.81 25.67
N TYR A 104 -3.81 -38.00 25.62
CA TYR A 104 -4.57 -37.85 24.38
C TYR A 104 -4.79 -36.37 24.02
N ASP A 105 -4.87 -35.47 24.99
CA ASP A 105 -4.93 -34.02 24.78
C ASP A 105 -3.70 -33.53 24.00
N GLY A 106 -2.49 -33.81 24.51
CA GLY A 106 -1.25 -33.44 23.81
C GLY A 106 -1.07 -34.16 22.47
N ALA A 107 -1.59 -35.38 22.33
CA ALA A 107 -1.57 -36.09 21.04
C ALA A 107 -2.53 -35.46 20.01
N VAL A 108 -3.69 -34.96 20.44
CA VAL A 108 -4.63 -34.22 19.58
C VAL A 108 -3.98 -32.94 19.06
N ASP A 109 -3.36 -32.15 19.94
CA ASP A 109 -2.68 -30.91 19.54
C ASP A 109 -1.62 -31.16 18.47
N LEU A 110 -0.75 -32.15 18.69
CA LEU A 110 0.28 -32.52 17.71
C LEU A 110 -0.33 -32.99 16.39
N GLN A 111 -1.38 -33.81 16.45
CA GLN A 111 -2.01 -34.37 15.25
C GLN A 111 -2.80 -33.32 14.46
N ILE A 112 -3.33 -32.26 15.09
CA ILE A 112 -3.89 -31.11 14.38
C ILE A 112 -2.80 -30.44 13.55
N GLU A 113 -1.64 -30.14 14.14
CA GLU A 113 -0.54 -29.50 13.42
C GLU A 113 0.01 -30.34 12.26
N GLU A 114 -0.04 -31.67 12.39
CA GLU A 114 0.37 -32.59 11.36
C GLU A 114 -0.69 -32.76 10.26
N ALA A 115 -1.97 -32.77 10.63
CA ALA A 115 -3.08 -32.94 9.69
C ALA A 115 -3.15 -31.76 8.72
N TYR A 116 -3.09 -30.52 9.24
CA TYR A 116 -3.16 -29.30 8.43
C TYR A 116 -1.85 -29.03 7.69
N GLN A 117 -1.68 -29.70 6.54
CA GLN A 117 -0.43 -29.65 5.79
C GLN A 117 -0.58 -29.22 4.33
N TRP A 118 -1.80 -29.09 3.78
CA TRP A 118 -2.00 -28.79 2.37
C TRP A 118 -2.39 -27.33 2.18
N LEU A 119 -1.58 -26.58 1.42
CA LEU A 119 -1.87 -25.20 1.06
C LEU A 119 -2.44 -25.17 -0.35
N LEU A 120 -3.71 -24.86 -0.48
CA LEU A 120 -4.40 -24.75 -1.77
C LEU A 120 -4.52 -23.29 -2.16
N TYR A 121 -4.04 -22.93 -3.34
CA TYR A 121 -4.30 -21.62 -3.93
C TYR A 121 -4.74 -21.81 -5.38
N PRO A 122 -5.98 -21.40 -5.71
CA PRO A 122 -6.50 -21.54 -7.06
C PRO A 122 -5.82 -20.52 -7.99
N GLY A 123 -5.56 -20.95 -9.22
CA GLY A 123 -5.13 -20.11 -10.33
C GLY A 123 -6.05 -20.33 -11.53
N GLU A 124 -5.98 -19.46 -12.54
CA GLU A 124 -6.63 -19.69 -13.83
C GLU A 124 -5.60 -19.51 -14.94
N GLU A 125 -5.54 -20.48 -15.87
CA GLU A 125 -4.68 -20.40 -17.06
C GLU A 125 -5.50 -20.58 -18.34
N PRO A 126 -5.08 -19.98 -19.47
CA PRO A 126 -5.72 -20.22 -20.76
C PRO A 126 -5.62 -21.69 -21.19
N GLY A 127 -6.77 -22.34 -21.35
CA GLY A 127 -6.86 -23.68 -21.92
C GLY A 127 -6.65 -23.71 -23.45
N PRO A 128 -6.65 -24.90 -24.07
CA PRO A 128 -6.44 -25.05 -25.52
C PRO A 128 -7.49 -24.35 -26.38
N ASP A 129 -8.70 -24.12 -25.85
CA ASP A 129 -9.79 -23.40 -26.51
C ASP A 129 -9.78 -21.89 -26.20
N GLY A 130 -8.75 -21.40 -25.51
CA GLY A 130 -8.59 -20.01 -25.10
C GLY A 130 -9.42 -19.59 -23.89
N LYS A 131 -10.22 -20.50 -23.30
CA LYS A 131 -10.97 -20.19 -22.07
C LYS A 131 -10.10 -20.38 -20.85
N MET A 132 -10.30 -19.54 -19.84
CA MET A 132 -9.62 -19.69 -18.55
C MET A 132 -10.10 -20.98 -17.86
N VAL A 133 -9.16 -21.82 -17.47
CA VAL A 133 -9.39 -23.09 -16.77
C VAL A 133 -8.79 -22.99 -15.37
N LEU A 134 -9.57 -23.41 -14.38
CA LEU A 134 -9.13 -23.44 -12.99
C LEU A 134 -8.00 -24.45 -12.81
N GLU A 135 -6.87 -23.98 -12.30
CA GLU A 135 -5.71 -24.78 -11.93
C GLU A 135 -5.60 -24.88 -10.40
N TRP A 136 -5.27 -26.07 -9.92
CA TRP A 136 -5.13 -26.37 -8.50
C TRP A 136 -3.68 -26.57 -8.12
N ASN A 137 -3.11 -25.55 -7.48
CA ASN A 137 -1.85 -25.71 -6.76
C ASN A 137 -2.15 -26.13 -5.32
N ALA A 138 -1.57 -27.25 -4.90
CA ALA A 138 -1.76 -27.83 -3.57
C ALA A 138 -0.44 -28.34 -2.95
N PRO A 139 0.59 -27.50 -2.77
CA PRO A 139 1.80 -27.92 -2.10
C PRO A 139 1.58 -28.24 -0.61
N LYS A 140 2.50 -29.04 -0.06
CA LYS A 140 2.59 -29.19 1.40
C LYS A 140 3.28 -27.98 2.02
N VAL A 141 2.76 -27.49 3.15
CA VAL A 141 3.44 -26.50 3.98
C VAL A 141 4.66 -27.13 4.65
N GLY A 142 5.68 -26.31 4.90
CA GLY A 142 6.90 -26.75 5.59
C GLY A 142 6.69 -26.98 7.09
N THR A 143 7.78 -27.19 7.82
CA THR A 143 7.79 -27.34 9.28
C THR A 143 8.22 -26.04 9.99
N GLY A 144 8.11 -26.02 11.32
CA GLY A 144 8.58 -24.95 12.19
C GLY A 144 7.61 -23.77 12.32
N GLY A 145 7.40 -23.28 13.54
CA GLY A 145 6.43 -22.22 13.80
C GLY A 145 4.97 -22.66 13.63
N THR A 146 4.08 -21.69 13.77
CA THR A 146 2.62 -21.88 13.69
C THR A 146 2.19 -22.31 12.27
N LEU A 147 1.00 -22.90 12.14
CA LEU A 147 0.42 -23.26 10.84
C LEU A 147 0.33 -22.07 9.88
N VAL A 148 -0.01 -20.89 10.40
CA VAL A 148 -0.11 -19.65 9.61
C VAL A 148 1.25 -19.23 9.08
N GLU A 149 2.29 -19.25 9.92
CA GLU A 149 3.66 -18.91 9.48
C GLU A 149 4.17 -19.90 8.42
N ARG A 150 3.87 -21.19 8.58
CA ARG A 150 4.21 -22.23 7.60
C ARG A 150 3.54 -21.96 6.26
N ALA A 151 2.24 -21.63 6.26
CA ALA A 151 1.48 -21.29 5.07
C ALA A 151 1.99 -20.01 4.40
N SER A 152 2.22 -18.94 5.17
CA SER A 152 2.75 -17.66 4.66
C SER A 152 4.14 -17.81 4.04
N ARG A 153 5.06 -18.54 4.68
CA ARG A 153 6.38 -18.80 4.09
C ARG A 153 6.28 -19.62 2.81
N ARG A 154 5.38 -20.61 2.78
CA ARG A 154 5.19 -21.48 1.62
C ARG A 154 4.71 -20.69 0.41
N ILE A 155 3.65 -19.89 0.56
CA ILE A 155 3.09 -19.14 -0.57
C ILE A 155 4.03 -18.06 -1.10
N ASP A 156 4.81 -17.41 -0.22
CA ASP A 156 5.82 -16.44 -0.60
C ASP A 156 6.99 -17.12 -1.35
N SER A 157 7.45 -18.28 -0.87
CA SER A 157 8.52 -19.04 -1.56
C SER A 157 8.11 -19.57 -2.93
N ASP A 158 6.83 -19.93 -3.10
CA ASP A 158 6.27 -20.37 -4.39
C ASP A 158 6.01 -19.18 -5.33
N GLY A 159 6.16 -17.93 -4.87
CA GLY A 159 5.87 -16.72 -5.66
C GLY A 159 4.38 -16.47 -5.91
N ALA A 160 3.50 -17.27 -5.28
CA ALA A 160 2.05 -17.20 -5.45
C ALA A 160 1.37 -16.12 -4.59
N LEU A 161 2.13 -15.45 -3.72
CA LEU A 161 1.74 -14.23 -3.03
C LEU A 161 2.81 -13.17 -3.28
N VAL A 162 2.42 -12.09 -3.95
CA VAL A 162 3.33 -11.01 -4.28
C VAL A 162 3.44 -10.05 -3.10
N THR A 163 4.58 -10.08 -2.41
CA THR A 163 4.90 -9.22 -1.27
C THR A 163 5.69 -7.96 -1.68
N LYS A 164 6.36 -8.02 -2.83
CA LYS A 164 7.00 -6.91 -3.55
C LYS A 164 6.83 -7.16 -5.03
N TRP A 165 6.55 -6.12 -5.81
CA TRP A 165 6.27 -6.27 -7.23
C TRP A 165 7.05 -5.26 -8.06
N ALA A 166 7.63 -5.73 -9.16
CA ALA A 166 8.40 -4.88 -10.06
C ALA A 166 7.44 -4.10 -10.98
N PRO A 167 7.67 -2.81 -11.24
CA PRO A 167 6.81 -2.02 -12.14
C PRO A 167 6.65 -2.61 -13.54
N MET A 168 7.70 -3.26 -14.06
CA MET A 168 7.66 -3.99 -15.33
C MET A 168 6.63 -5.13 -15.33
N MET A 169 6.40 -5.79 -14.19
CA MET A 169 5.41 -6.85 -14.10
C MET A 169 4.00 -6.28 -14.11
N LEU A 170 3.74 -5.17 -13.39
CA LEU A 170 2.47 -4.45 -13.51
C LEU A 170 2.21 -4.00 -14.95
N LYS A 171 3.23 -3.50 -15.65
CA LYS A 171 3.10 -3.17 -17.07
C LYS A 171 2.63 -4.36 -17.91
N LYS A 172 3.20 -5.56 -17.71
CA LYS A 172 2.79 -6.76 -18.45
C LYS A 172 1.31 -7.08 -18.24
N GLU A 173 0.83 -7.00 -17.00
CA GLU A 173 -0.60 -7.24 -16.71
C GLU A 173 -1.50 -6.14 -17.28
N LEU A 174 -1.03 -4.89 -17.25
CA LEU A 174 -1.72 -3.75 -17.87
C LEU A 174 -1.90 -3.99 -19.38
N ASP A 175 -0.82 -4.33 -20.07
CA ASP A 175 -0.81 -4.60 -21.51
C ASP A 175 -1.64 -5.82 -21.90
N ALA A 176 -1.59 -6.88 -21.08
CA ALA A 176 -2.28 -8.13 -21.37
C ALA A 176 -3.80 -8.04 -21.10
N TYR A 177 -4.21 -7.35 -20.03
CA TYR A 177 -5.58 -7.47 -19.52
C TYR A 177 -6.23 -6.17 -19.05
N LEU A 178 -5.47 -5.24 -18.44
CA LEU A 178 -6.09 -4.18 -17.62
C LEU A 178 -6.29 -2.85 -18.36
N TRP A 179 -5.54 -2.55 -19.43
CA TRP A 179 -5.81 -1.35 -20.25
C TRP A 179 -7.14 -1.44 -20.99
N ARG A 180 -7.53 -2.64 -21.42
CA ARG A 180 -8.78 -2.91 -22.14
C ARG A 180 -9.00 -2.02 -23.38
N GLY A 181 -7.91 -1.57 -24.01
CA GLY A 181 -7.92 -0.70 -25.18
C GLY A 181 -8.03 0.79 -24.88
N GLU A 182 -8.07 1.19 -23.59
CA GLU A 182 -8.15 2.58 -23.15
C GLU A 182 -6.75 3.19 -22.92
N GLU A 183 -6.66 4.51 -23.01
CA GLU A 183 -5.42 5.26 -22.71
C GLU A 183 -5.13 5.40 -21.21
N HIS A 184 -6.08 5.00 -20.35
CA HIS A 184 -5.94 5.05 -18.91
C HIS A 184 -6.86 4.02 -18.24
N VAL A 185 -6.57 3.69 -16.98
CA VAL A 185 -7.40 2.80 -16.16
C VAL A 185 -7.43 3.30 -14.72
N SER A 186 -8.58 3.20 -14.05
CA SER A 186 -8.70 3.55 -12.62
C SER A 186 -7.77 2.69 -11.77
N VAL A 187 -7.02 3.31 -10.86
CA VAL A 187 -6.13 2.59 -9.94
C VAL A 187 -6.95 1.69 -9.01
N LYS A 188 -8.13 2.15 -8.57
CA LYS A 188 -9.07 1.36 -7.78
C LYS A 188 -9.52 0.12 -8.54
N LEU A 189 -9.88 0.27 -9.81
CA LEU A 189 -10.29 -0.87 -10.65
C LEU A 189 -9.14 -1.87 -10.84
N VAL A 190 -7.91 -1.41 -11.06
CA VAL A 190 -6.73 -2.28 -11.14
C VAL A 190 -6.56 -3.10 -9.86
N ARG A 191 -6.67 -2.46 -8.69
CA ARG A 191 -6.61 -3.15 -7.39
C ARG A 191 -7.72 -4.20 -7.25
N GLU A 192 -8.94 -3.85 -7.63
CA GLU A 192 -10.09 -4.75 -7.56
C GLU A 192 -9.95 -5.94 -8.52
N ASP A 193 -9.51 -5.72 -9.75
CA ASP A 193 -9.29 -6.76 -10.74
C ASP A 193 -8.21 -7.74 -10.28
N LEU A 194 -7.07 -7.24 -9.78
CA LEU A 194 -5.99 -8.07 -9.22
C LEU A 194 -6.50 -8.98 -8.08
N ALA A 195 -7.41 -8.49 -7.24
CA ALA A 195 -8.02 -9.27 -6.17
C ALA A 195 -9.18 -10.18 -6.64
N LYS A 196 -9.75 -9.91 -7.82
CA LYS A 196 -10.92 -10.61 -8.36
C LYS A 196 -10.55 -11.79 -9.25
N TYR A 197 -9.66 -11.59 -10.22
CA TYR A 197 -9.39 -12.58 -11.27
C TYR A 197 -8.21 -13.49 -10.92
N LEU A 198 -8.40 -14.80 -11.02
CA LEU A 198 -7.41 -15.80 -10.60
C LEU A 198 -6.22 -15.95 -11.56
N TYR A 199 -6.35 -15.45 -12.79
CA TYR A 199 -5.25 -15.40 -13.75
C TYR A 199 -4.31 -14.20 -13.55
N LEU A 200 -4.67 -13.27 -12.65
CA LEU A 200 -3.83 -12.12 -12.31
C LEU A 200 -2.97 -12.41 -11.06
N PRO A 201 -1.84 -11.71 -10.88
CA PRO A 201 -1.01 -11.85 -9.69
C PRO A 201 -1.75 -11.47 -8.41
N ARG A 202 -1.64 -12.34 -7.39
CA ARG A 202 -2.22 -12.12 -6.06
C ARG A 202 -1.30 -11.25 -5.22
N LEU A 203 -1.72 -10.02 -4.91
CA LEU A 203 -0.97 -9.13 -4.04
C LEU A 203 -1.26 -9.39 -2.56
N ARG A 204 -0.25 -9.20 -1.70
CA ARG A 204 -0.44 -9.27 -0.24
C ARG A 204 -1.46 -8.26 0.27
N ASP A 205 -1.29 -6.99 -0.13
CA ASP A 205 -2.17 -5.88 0.24
C ASP A 205 -2.05 -4.73 -0.77
N GLY A 206 -2.85 -3.67 -0.57
CA GLY A 206 -2.85 -2.48 -1.43
C GLY A 206 -1.52 -1.73 -1.46
N ARG A 207 -0.69 -1.83 -0.40
CA ARG A 207 0.61 -1.14 -0.35
C ARG A 207 1.57 -1.67 -1.41
N VAL A 208 1.50 -2.96 -1.70
CA VAL A 208 2.31 -3.56 -2.78
C VAL A 208 2.01 -2.87 -4.11
N LEU A 209 0.74 -2.62 -4.43
CA LEU A 209 0.36 -1.91 -5.64
C LEU A 209 0.81 -0.44 -5.60
N GLU A 210 0.56 0.26 -4.50
CA GLU A 210 0.94 1.68 -4.33
C GLU A 210 2.45 1.90 -4.51
N ASP A 211 3.28 1.07 -3.88
CA ASP A 211 4.73 1.14 -4.00
C ASP A 211 5.17 0.80 -5.43
N THR A 212 4.54 -0.20 -6.08
CA THR A 212 4.82 -0.55 -7.48
C THR A 212 4.48 0.59 -8.44
N ILE A 213 3.37 1.28 -8.21
CA ILE A 213 2.98 2.44 -9.01
C ILE A 213 3.96 3.58 -8.79
N ARG A 214 4.34 3.86 -7.54
CA ARG A 214 5.31 4.91 -7.21
C ARG A 214 6.64 4.70 -7.92
N ASP A 215 7.17 3.48 -7.86
CA ASP A 215 8.43 3.13 -8.49
C ASP A 215 8.34 3.16 -10.03
N GLY A 216 7.19 2.76 -10.60
CA GLY A 216 6.95 2.79 -12.04
C GLY A 216 6.77 4.20 -12.60
N VAL A 217 6.10 5.08 -11.86
CA VAL A 217 5.96 6.50 -12.22
C VAL A 217 7.32 7.19 -12.20
N ALA A 218 8.18 6.85 -11.24
CA ALA A 218 9.52 7.44 -11.14
C ALA A 218 10.42 7.11 -12.34
N SER A 219 10.21 5.96 -13.02
CA SER A 219 11.01 5.60 -14.19
C SER A 219 10.65 6.40 -15.45
N GLY A 220 9.38 6.79 -15.60
CA GLY A 220 8.90 7.42 -16.84
C GLY A 220 8.93 6.48 -18.05
N GLU A 221 8.90 5.16 -17.82
CA GLU A 221 8.97 4.15 -18.87
C GLU A 221 7.69 3.32 -18.99
N PHE A 222 7.09 2.94 -17.86
CA PHE A 222 6.09 1.85 -17.84
C PHE A 222 4.65 2.34 -17.91
N PHE A 223 4.32 3.37 -17.13
CA PHE A 223 2.99 4.00 -17.06
C PHE A 223 3.13 5.32 -16.30
N GLY A 224 2.19 6.23 -16.54
CA GLY A 224 2.01 7.45 -15.75
C GLY A 224 0.95 7.27 -14.67
N TYR A 225 0.83 8.27 -13.81
CA TYR A 225 -0.23 8.39 -12.82
C TYR A 225 -0.87 9.76 -12.93
N ALA A 226 -2.19 9.86 -12.80
CA ALA A 226 -2.89 11.12 -12.68
C ALA A 226 -3.92 11.05 -11.54
N GLN A 227 -4.18 12.20 -10.91
CA GLN A 227 -5.14 12.31 -9.82
C GLN A 227 -6.59 12.24 -10.33
N ALA A 228 -6.83 12.74 -11.54
CA ALA A 228 -8.14 12.72 -12.18
C ALA A 228 -8.01 12.82 -13.70
N VAL A 229 -9.11 12.49 -14.40
CA VAL A 229 -9.30 12.78 -15.82
C VAL A 229 -10.44 13.78 -15.95
N THR A 230 -10.17 14.92 -16.58
CA THR A 230 -11.21 15.92 -16.86
C THR A 230 -12.21 15.42 -17.89
N ALA A 231 -13.38 16.05 -17.98
CA ALA A 231 -14.35 15.79 -19.04
C ALA A 231 -13.79 16.01 -20.47
N ALA A 232 -12.73 16.81 -20.62
CA ALA A 232 -12.03 17.04 -21.87
C ALA A 232 -10.94 15.99 -22.18
N GLY A 233 -10.78 14.96 -21.35
CA GLY A 233 -9.77 13.91 -21.51
C GLY A 233 -8.37 14.28 -21.04
N ARG A 234 -8.19 15.42 -20.37
CA ARG A 234 -6.90 15.84 -19.80
C ARG A 234 -6.63 15.13 -18.47
N PHE A 235 -5.40 14.67 -18.28
CA PHE A 235 -4.88 14.05 -17.06
C PHE A 235 -4.44 15.12 -16.05
N GLU A 236 -5.19 15.33 -14.97
CA GLU A 236 -4.86 16.30 -13.93
C GLU A 236 -3.84 15.73 -12.94
N GLY A 237 -2.85 16.54 -12.58
CA GLY A 237 -1.76 16.08 -11.70
C GLY A 237 -0.96 14.92 -12.28
N LEU A 238 -0.81 14.88 -13.62
CA LEU A 238 -0.05 13.85 -14.32
C LEU A 238 1.41 13.81 -13.83
N LYS A 239 1.85 12.62 -13.44
CA LYS A 239 3.22 12.28 -13.04
C LYS A 239 3.74 11.18 -13.93
N PHE A 240 4.89 11.41 -14.55
CA PHE A 240 5.58 10.45 -15.43
C PHE A 240 7.06 10.83 -15.53
N GLY A 241 7.93 10.02 -14.94
CA GLY A 241 9.35 10.33 -14.72
C GLY A 241 9.61 11.20 -13.49
N GLU A 242 8.72 11.16 -12.48
CA GLU A 242 8.82 11.99 -11.27
C GLU A 242 9.14 11.11 -10.04
N MET A 243 10.32 11.33 -9.44
CA MET A 243 10.72 10.64 -8.21
C MET A 243 9.94 11.16 -7.00
N GLY A 244 9.56 10.25 -6.09
CA GLY A 244 8.87 10.60 -4.84
C GLY A 244 7.40 10.99 -5.03
N ALA A 245 6.79 10.63 -6.17
CA ALA A 245 5.38 10.84 -6.43
C ALA A 245 4.49 10.24 -5.33
N THR A 246 3.68 11.07 -4.67
CA THR A 246 2.57 10.56 -3.86
C THR A 246 1.54 9.92 -4.76
N ILE A 247 1.19 8.67 -4.45
CA ILE A 247 0.18 7.87 -5.14
C ILE A 247 -1.02 7.73 -4.21
N TYR A 248 -2.19 8.09 -4.70
CA TYR A 248 -3.47 7.83 -4.04
C TYR A 248 -4.24 6.78 -4.83
N VAL A 249 -4.90 5.87 -4.12
CA VAL A 249 -5.81 4.88 -4.68
C VAL A 249 -7.23 5.29 -4.33
N ASP A 250 -7.79 6.17 -5.14
CA ASP A 250 -9.16 6.66 -5.03
C ASP A 250 -9.93 6.46 -6.35
N GLU A 251 -11.20 6.86 -6.35
CA GLU A 251 -12.09 6.67 -7.50
C GLU A 251 -11.71 7.51 -8.72
N SER A 252 -11.07 8.65 -8.51
CA SER A 252 -10.64 9.57 -9.57
C SER A 252 -9.27 9.23 -10.14
N SER A 253 -8.41 8.62 -9.33
CA SER A 253 -7.02 8.33 -9.67
C SER A 253 -6.91 7.28 -10.79
N VAL A 254 -6.01 7.53 -11.74
CA VAL A 254 -5.81 6.66 -12.90
C VAL A 254 -4.33 6.37 -13.16
N LEU A 255 -4.05 5.16 -13.64
CA LEU A 255 -2.85 4.88 -14.39
C LEU A 255 -3.04 5.33 -15.82
N VAL A 256 -2.01 5.95 -16.39
CA VAL A 256 -2.04 6.54 -17.73
C VAL A 256 -1.07 5.79 -18.62
N HIS A 257 -1.51 5.43 -19.83
CA HIS A 257 -0.66 4.79 -20.82
C HIS A 257 0.55 5.69 -21.14
N PRO A 258 1.78 5.16 -21.27
CA PRO A 258 2.99 5.97 -21.51
C PRO A 258 2.86 6.96 -22.67
N ASP A 259 2.25 6.54 -23.77
CA ASP A 259 2.11 7.39 -24.95
C ASP A 259 1.15 8.56 -24.72
N ALA A 260 0.07 8.35 -23.97
CA ALA A 260 -0.86 9.40 -23.61
C ALA A 260 -0.22 10.40 -22.63
N ALA A 261 0.54 9.90 -21.66
CA ALA A 261 1.31 10.73 -20.73
C ALA A 261 2.33 11.61 -21.47
N ARG A 262 3.13 11.02 -22.37
CA ARG A 262 4.12 11.75 -23.20
C ARG A 262 3.45 12.82 -24.06
N ARG A 263 2.33 12.49 -24.71
CA ARG A 263 1.57 13.41 -25.55
C ARG A 263 1.17 14.66 -24.78
N GLN A 264 0.56 14.50 -23.60
CA GLN A 264 0.15 15.64 -22.78
C GLN A 264 1.36 16.46 -22.30
N ILE A 265 2.47 15.82 -21.90
CA ILE A 265 3.69 16.51 -21.47
C ILE A 265 4.24 17.40 -22.59
N GLU A 266 4.29 16.89 -23.83
CA GLU A 266 4.77 17.67 -24.98
C GLU A 266 3.81 18.82 -25.33
N GLU A 267 2.49 18.59 -25.27
CA GLU A 267 1.51 19.67 -25.44
C GLU A 267 1.64 20.77 -24.38
N ASP A 268 1.91 20.40 -23.13
CA ASP A 268 2.08 21.34 -22.02
C ASP A 268 3.39 22.11 -22.12
N LYS A 269 4.47 21.49 -22.63
CA LYS A 269 5.71 22.18 -22.96
C LYS A 269 5.51 23.19 -24.08
N ALA A 270 4.78 22.82 -25.15
CA ALA A 270 4.52 23.71 -26.28
C ALA A 270 3.67 24.93 -25.92
N LYS A 271 2.82 24.83 -24.88
CA LYS A 271 1.96 25.92 -24.39
C LYS A 271 2.63 26.84 -23.36
N ARG A 272 3.83 26.50 -22.86
CA ARG A 272 4.58 27.38 -21.93
C ARG A 272 5.25 28.51 -22.73
N PRO A 273 4.96 29.80 -22.45
CA PRO A 273 5.64 30.90 -23.12
C PRO A 273 7.13 30.88 -22.80
N THR A 274 7.97 30.95 -23.83
CA THR A 274 9.41 31.20 -23.71
C THR A 274 9.62 32.56 -23.05
N VAL A 275 10.11 32.56 -21.81
CA VAL A 275 10.62 33.77 -21.17
C VAL A 275 11.86 34.19 -21.95
N TYR A 276 11.74 35.21 -22.79
CA TYR A 276 12.89 35.87 -23.38
C TYR A 276 13.76 36.46 -22.25
N PRO A 277 15.10 36.36 -22.32
CA PRO A 277 15.96 37.07 -21.38
C PRO A 277 15.67 38.57 -21.48
N PRO A 278 15.77 39.34 -20.37
CA PRO A 278 15.53 40.77 -20.42
C PRO A 278 16.56 41.40 -21.34
N VAL A 279 16.09 41.97 -22.45
CA VAL A 279 16.87 42.92 -23.25
C VAL A 279 17.14 44.11 -22.32
N PRO A 280 18.40 44.52 -22.08
CA PRO A 280 18.68 45.72 -21.31
C PRO A 280 18.11 46.92 -22.09
N GLY A 281 17.00 47.47 -21.59
CA GLY A 281 16.43 48.70 -22.08
C GLY A 281 17.39 49.85 -21.84
N GLY A 282 17.73 50.57 -22.91
CA GLY A 282 18.34 51.89 -22.82
C GLY A 282 17.27 52.94 -22.49
N GLU A 283 17.70 53.98 -21.78
CA GLU A 283 17.35 55.38 -22.01
C GLU A 283 18.22 56.28 -21.11
N GLY A 284 18.76 57.35 -21.69
CA GLY A 284 19.50 58.40 -20.98
C GLY A 284 20.65 58.97 -21.80
N GLY A 285 20.34 59.86 -22.75
CA GLY A 285 21.34 60.54 -23.58
C GLY A 285 21.98 61.75 -22.89
N ILE A 286 23.22 62.05 -23.29
CA ILE A 286 23.84 63.39 -23.32
C ILE A 286 24.77 63.43 -24.54
N GLU A 287 24.73 64.56 -25.26
CA GLU A 287 25.45 64.92 -26.48
C GLU A 287 26.98 65.07 -26.30
N GLU A 288 27.74 64.75 -27.34
CA GLU A 288 28.72 65.62 -28.05
C GLU A 288 29.85 64.82 -28.72
N GLY A 289 30.00 65.05 -30.04
CA GLY A 289 31.30 65.34 -30.67
C GLY A 289 32.23 64.20 -31.09
N GLY A 290 32.50 64.13 -32.40
CA GLY A 290 33.84 63.76 -32.90
C GLY A 290 33.89 62.67 -33.96
N ASN A 291 34.18 63.07 -35.21
CA ASN A 291 34.81 62.25 -36.25
C ASN A 291 36.07 61.56 -35.70
N ASP A 292 36.37 60.32 -36.13
CA ASP A 292 37.52 60.09 -37.01
C ASP A 292 37.49 58.68 -37.64
N GLU A 293 37.92 58.62 -38.89
CA GLU A 293 38.30 57.41 -39.61
C GLU A 293 39.63 56.88 -39.06
N GLY A 294 39.83 55.56 -39.03
CA GLY A 294 41.09 55.00 -38.52
C GLY A 294 41.22 53.52 -38.81
N SER A 295 41.98 53.22 -39.84
CA SER A 295 42.24 51.92 -40.43
C SER A 295 43.20 51.02 -39.63
N GLU A 296 43.23 49.78 -40.09
CA GLU A 296 44.42 48.93 -40.31
C GLU A 296 44.66 47.68 -39.44
N GLU A 297 44.95 46.65 -40.23
CA GLU A 297 45.29 45.27 -39.92
C GLU A 297 46.63 45.18 -39.17
N SER A 298 46.81 44.12 -38.39
CA SER A 298 48.05 43.35 -38.45
C SER A 298 47.92 41.97 -37.81
N ASN A 299 48.67 41.08 -38.39
CA ASN A 299 48.62 39.63 -38.39
C ASN A 299 49.71 39.08 -37.46
N GLY A 300 49.52 37.85 -36.94
CA GLY A 300 50.67 37.00 -36.58
C GLY A 300 50.68 36.34 -35.19
N GLY A 301 50.42 35.02 -35.19
CA GLY A 301 51.43 34.07 -34.69
C GLY A 301 51.38 33.60 -33.23
N GLY A 302 50.49 32.63 -32.95
CA GLY A 302 50.83 31.34 -32.31
C GLY A 302 51.33 31.28 -30.85
N ARG A 303 50.51 30.71 -29.96
CA ARG A 303 50.94 29.67 -29.00
C ARG A 303 49.74 28.88 -28.47
N ILE A 304 49.84 27.55 -28.49
CA ILE A 304 48.86 26.62 -27.92
C ILE A 304 49.06 26.64 -26.40
N GLU A 305 48.08 27.16 -25.65
CA GLU A 305 47.95 26.95 -24.20
C GLU A 305 46.57 26.35 -23.93
N GLY A 306 46.56 25.22 -23.22
CA GLY A 306 45.34 24.46 -22.91
C GLY A 306 44.39 25.26 -22.02
N PRO A 307 43.08 24.96 -22.04
CA PRO A 307 42.12 25.66 -21.22
C PRO A 307 42.37 25.36 -19.73
N THR A 308 42.82 26.38 -19.00
CA THR A 308 42.79 26.41 -17.55
C THR A 308 41.35 26.67 -17.10
N ILE A 309 40.78 25.70 -16.39
CA ILE A 309 39.45 25.82 -15.78
C ILE A 309 39.57 26.84 -14.62
N PRO A 310 38.82 27.96 -14.64
CA PRO A 310 38.81 28.88 -13.50
C PRO A 310 38.15 28.21 -12.28
N PRO A 311 38.62 28.48 -11.05
CA PRO A 311 38.07 27.87 -9.86
C PRO A 311 36.65 28.40 -9.61
N VAL A 312 35.69 27.47 -9.54
CA VAL A 312 34.29 27.76 -9.19
C VAL A 312 34.25 28.33 -7.77
N ALA A 313 33.75 29.56 -7.64
CA ALA A 313 33.49 30.18 -6.35
C ALA A 313 32.40 29.38 -5.60
N PRO A 314 32.55 29.13 -4.29
CA PRO A 314 31.57 28.34 -3.54
C PRO A 314 30.22 29.06 -3.51
N GLU A 315 29.17 28.34 -3.88
CA GLU A 315 27.79 28.81 -3.84
C GLU A 315 27.40 29.18 -2.39
N LYS A 316 26.87 30.39 -2.21
CA LYS A 316 26.42 30.88 -0.90
C LYS A 316 25.07 30.23 -0.57
N PHE A 317 25.06 29.31 0.40
CA PHE A 317 23.83 28.70 0.90
C PHE A 317 23.09 29.62 1.90
N SER A 318 21.76 29.58 1.85
CA SER A 318 20.91 30.27 2.83
C SER A 318 20.96 29.54 4.17
N THR A 319 21.26 30.26 5.26
CA THR A 319 21.47 29.70 6.61
C THR A 319 20.28 29.89 7.55
N ARG A 320 19.22 30.59 7.11
CA ARG A 320 18.05 30.91 7.92
C ARG A 320 16.76 30.78 7.10
N PHE A 321 15.73 30.21 7.72
CA PHE A 321 14.39 30.11 7.15
C PHE A 321 13.39 30.77 8.10
N ARG A 322 12.52 31.62 7.55
CA ARG A 322 11.34 32.19 8.24
C ARG A 322 10.15 32.09 7.31
N GLY A 323 9.12 31.35 7.73
CA GLY A 323 7.85 31.25 7.02
C GLY A 323 6.71 31.63 7.95
N VAL A 324 5.71 32.32 7.40
CA VAL A 324 4.43 32.62 8.07
C VAL A 324 3.34 32.17 7.11
N VAL A 325 2.34 31.45 7.62
CA VAL A 325 1.19 30.99 6.84
C VAL A 325 -0.07 31.23 7.66
N GLU A 326 -1.06 31.86 7.05
CA GLU A 326 -2.40 31.99 7.61
C GLU A 326 -3.18 30.70 7.31
N ILE A 327 -3.75 30.09 8.34
CA ILE A 327 -4.43 28.81 8.24
C ILE A 327 -5.90 29.02 8.54
N ASP A 328 -6.77 28.54 7.63
CA ASP A 328 -8.21 28.45 7.88
C ASP A 328 -8.47 27.55 9.11
N PRO A 329 -9.15 28.04 10.17
CA PRO A 329 -9.46 27.26 11.36
C PRO A 329 -10.13 25.91 11.07
N ALA A 330 -10.99 25.83 10.04
CA ALA A 330 -11.67 24.60 9.66
C ALA A 330 -10.73 23.51 9.12
N ARG A 331 -9.54 23.90 8.64
CA ARG A 331 -8.52 23.01 8.07
C ARG A 331 -7.26 22.91 8.91
N LEU A 332 -7.27 23.45 10.14
CA LEU A 332 -6.10 23.56 11.00
C LEU A 332 -5.33 22.24 11.15
N GLY A 333 -6.03 21.13 11.41
CA GLY A 333 -5.39 19.82 11.59
C GLY A 333 -4.69 19.30 10.34
N GLY A 334 -5.35 19.37 9.18
CA GLY A 334 -4.80 18.91 7.90
C GLY A 334 -3.63 19.77 7.44
N THR A 335 -3.79 21.09 7.50
CA THR A 335 -2.74 22.05 7.10
C THR A 335 -1.54 21.99 8.04
N ALA A 336 -1.73 21.85 9.36
CA ALA A 336 -0.63 21.67 10.31
C ALA A 336 0.12 20.35 10.06
N GLY A 337 -0.59 19.28 9.68
CA GLY A 337 0.01 18.00 9.26
C GLY A 337 0.89 18.17 8.02
N ALA A 338 0.38 18.87 6.99
CA ALA A 338 1.12 19.17 5.77
C ALA A 338 2.36 20.05 6.07
N ILE A 339 2.24 21.11 6.87
CA ILE A 339 3.39 21.95 7.27
C ILE A 339 4.44 21.13 8.01
N SER A 340 4.01 20.21 8.88
CA SER A 340 4.91 19.32 9.61
C SER A 340 5.74 18.44 8.66
N GLN A 341 5.09 17.79 7.69
CA GLN A 341 5.75 16.86 6.75
C GLN A 341 6.58 17.60 5.68
N GLU A 342 6.02 18.66 5.12
CA GLU A 342 6.59 19.33 3.96
C GLU A 342 7.66 20.37 4.31
N VAL A 343 7.57 20.98 5.50
CA VAL A 343 8.47 22.07 5.90
C VAL A 343 9.29 21.70 7.13
N VAL A 344 8.64 21.32 8.23
CA VAL A 344 9.33 21.08 9.51
C VAL A 344 10.25 19.87 9.41
N GLN A 345 9.80 18.75 8.86
CA GLN A 345 10.62 17.54 8.71
C GLN A 345 11.80 17.74 7.75
N ARG A 346 11.59 18.46 6.63
CA ARG A 346 12.67 18.78 5.68
C ARG A 346 13.76 19.63 6.33
N LEU A 347 13.38 20.66 7.10
CA LEU A 347 14.34 21.49 7.82
C LEU A 347 15.01 20.73 8.97
N ALA A 348 14.28 19.86 9.67
CA ALA A 348 14.80 19.06 10.77
C ALA A 348 15.75 17.94 10.30
N SER A 349 15.64 17.48 9.05
CA SER A 349 16.58 16.52 8.46
C SER A 349 17.99 17.08 8.19
N ILE A 350 18.15 18.41 8.26
CA ILE A 350 19.46 19.05 8.10
C ILE A 350 20.25 18.89 9.40
N MET A 351 21.42 18.23 9.33
CA MET A 351 22.28 17.97 10.48
C MET A 351 22.66 19.28 11.20
N GLY A 352 22.32 19.40 12.48
CA GLY A 352 22.57 20.59 13.30
C GLY A 352 21.48 21.68 13.23
N ALA A 353 20.39 21.49 12.49
CA ALA A 353 19.30 22.45 12.44
C ALA A 353 18.50 22.50 13.75
N ASN A 354 18.23 23.73 14.23
CA ASN A 354 17.34 23.97 15.37
C ASN A 354 16.01 24.57 14.87
N VAL A 355 15.01 23.71 14.71
CA VAL A 355 13.69 24.09 14.19
C VAL A 355 12.74 24.39 15.34
N ARG A 356 12.14 25.59 15.35
CA ARG A 356 11.11 26.01 16.32
C ARG A 356 9.82 26.34 15.61
N VAL A 357 8.72 25.73 16.06
CA VAL A 357 7.37 25.98 15.56
C VAL A 357 6.59 26.76 16.63
N ARG A 358 5.87 27.81 16.21
CA ARG A 358 4.98 28.58 17.07
C ARG A 358 3.61 28.63 16.40
N LEU A 359 2.57 28.23 17.13
CA LEU A 359 1.18 28.40 16.74
C LEU A 359 0.61 29.59 17.52
N GLU A 360 0.02 30.53 16.81
CA GLU A 360 -0.66 31.70 17.37
C GLU A 360 -2.13 31.62 16.93
N ILE A 361 -3.04 31.80 17.89
CA ILE A 361 -4.48 31.73 17.68
C ILE A 361 -5.04 33.10 18.06
N GLN A 362 -5.67 33.77 17.09
CA GLN A 362 -6.34 35.05 17.29
C GLN A 362 -7.81 34.90 16.93
N ALA A 363 -8.70 35.42 17.77
CA ALA A 363 -10.13 35.48 17.52
C ALA A 363 -10.60 36.91 17.82
N ASP A 364 -11.26 37.53 16.84
CA ASP A 364 -11.96 38.79 17.02
C ASP A 364 -13.45 38.48 17.18
N VAL A 365 -14.00 38.83 18.33
CA VAL A 365 -15.41 38.60 18.68
C VAL A 365 -16.02 39.95 19.07
N PRO A 366 -16.57 40.70 18.11
CA PRO A 366 -17.01 42.09 18.32
C PRO A 366 -18.08 42.25 19.40
N GLU A 367 -18.93 41.24 19.61
CA GLU A 367 -20.00 41.25 20.62
C GLU A 367 -19.53 40.76 22.01
N GLY A 368 -18.24 40.44 22.15
CA GLY A 368 -17.65 39.89 23.36
C GLY A 368 -17.71 38.36 23.42
N ILE A 369 -16.77 37.77 24.16
CA ILE A 369 -16.73 36.33 24.41
C ILE A 369 -17.60 36.04 25.64
N PRO A 370 -18.58 35.11 25.57
CA PRO A 370 -19.39 34.76 26.73
C PRO A 370 -18.53 34.16 27.86
N GLU A 371 -18.83 34.50 29.12
CA GLU A 371 -18.07 34.08 30.30
C GLU A 371 -17.84 32.55 30.37
N LYS A 372 -18.85 31.76 29.99
CA LYS A 372 -18.72 30.31 29.93
C LYS A 372 -17.66 29.84 28.92
N VAL A 373 -17.60 30.47 27.74
CA VAL A 373 -16.63 30.14 26.70
C VAL A 373 -15.23 30.58 27.13
N GLU A 374 -15.11 31.75 27.76
CA GLU A 374 -13.85 32.22 28.33
C GLU A 374 -13.30 31.26 29.39
N HIS A 375 -14.17 30.77 30.29
CA HIS A 375 -13.81 29.76 31.28
C HIS A 375 -13.36 28.45 30.62
N ASP A 376 -14.16 27.90 29.70
CA ASP A 376 -13.87 26.62 29.03
C ASP A 376 -12.58 26.69 28.20
N VAL A 377 -12.32 27.81 27.51
CA VAL A 377 -11.08 28.00 26.74
C VAL A 377 -9.88 28.17 27.67
N SER A 378 -10.01 28.91 28.78
CA SER A 378 -8.94 29.06 29.78
C SER A 378 -8.53 27.72 30.40
N GLU A 379 -9.50 26.87 30.75
CA GLU A 379 -9.24 25.52 31.28
C GLU A 379 -8.51 24.64 30.26
N ASN A 380 -8.93 24.71 28.99
CA ASN A 380 -8.28 23.99 27.91
C ASN A 380 -6.86 24.49 27.63
N CYS A 381 -6.62 25.81 27.62
CA CYS A 381 -5.28 26.38 27.44
C CYS A 381 -4.31 25.92 28.55
N ASN A 382 -4.79 25.83 29.79
CA ASN A 382 -4.02 25.26 30.90
C ASN A 382 -3.71 23.77 30.69
N THR A 383 -4.72 22.98 30.29
CA THR A 383 -4.56 21.54 30.02
C THR A 383 -3.60 21.27 28.86
N LEU A 384 -3.68 22.07 27.80
CA LEU A 384 -2.83 22.00 26.61
C LEU A 384 -1.49 22.73 26.78
N LYS A 385 -1.21 23.29 27.97
CA LYS A 385 0.06 23.92 28.35
C LYS A 385 0.46 25.08 27.44
N PHE A 386 -0.49 25.95 27.09
CA PHE A 386 -0.19 27.23 26.44
C PHE A 386 0.78 28.02 27.31
N ARG A 387 1.83 28.59 26.70
CA ARG A 387 2.83 29.35 27.46
C ARG A 387 2.28 30.66 27.99
N GLU A 388 1.47 31.34 27.18
CA GLU A 388 0.82 32.62 27.47
C GLU A 388 -0.53 32.62 26.74
N PHE A 389 -1.58 33.11 27.41
CA PHE A 389 -2.89 33.43 26.84
C PHE A 389 -3.54 34.54 27.68
N ASP A 390 -4.37 35.37 27.07
CA ASP A 390 -5.01 36.54 27.70
C ASP A 390 -6.34 36.83 26.99
N PHE A 391 -7.31 37.37 27.72
CA PHE A 391 -8.58 37.86 27.18
C PHE A 391 -8.63 39.36 27.38
N ARG A 392 -8.67 40.11 26.27
CA ARG A 392 -8.74 41.57 26.33
C ARG A 392 -10.18 42.01 26.11
N GLY A 393 -10.73 42.70 27.11
CA GLY A 393 -11.97 43.45 26.93
C GLY A 393 -11.76 44.64 25.98
N PRO A 394 -12.85 45.21 25.44
CA PRO A 394 -12.75 46.47 24.71
C PRO A 394 -12.16 47.53 25.64
N GLY A 395 -11.04 48.12 25.24
CA GLY A 395 -10.39 49.23 25.94
C GLY A 395 -11.19 50.52 25.89
#